data_AF-A0AB35LZD3-F1
#
_entry.id   AF-A0AB35LZD3-F1
#
_cell.length_a   1.000
_cell.length_b   1.000
_cell.length_c   1.000
_cell.angle_alpha   90.00
_cell.angle_beta   90.00
_cell.angle_gamma   90.00
#
_symmetry.space_group_name_H-M   'P 1'
#
loop_
_entity.id
_entity.type
_entity.pdbx_description
1 polymer ?
#
loop_
_entity_poly.entity_id
_entity_poly.type
_entity_poly.pdbx_seq_one_letter_code
_entity_poly.pdbx_strand_id
1 'polypeptide(L)'
;MSYKHNNLMAMRQSYWNDNHSDAVLIEKQFFQQILIENGIFENASLDDAKYLFFSLPSVIIVKGYAHGFLHDSVKLMILKFIQDNKAQLMKKAETKVQYRM
;
A
#
# COMPACT_ATOMS: atom_id res chain seq x y z
N MET A 1 -19.68 -9.45 19.22
CA MET A 1 -18.76 -9.74 18.10
C MET A 1 -18.83 -8.62 17.08
N SER A 2 -17.74 -7.88 16.87
CA SER A 2 -17.71 -6.68 16.02
C SER A 2 -17.39 -7.06 14.57
N TYR A 3 -18.41 -7.43 13.79
CA TYR A 3 -18.25 -7.93 12.42
C TYR A 3 -17.80 -6.88 11.38
N LYS A 4 -17.79 -5.58 11.72
CA LYS A 4 -17.42 -4.51 10.76
C LYS A 4 -15.91 -4.35 10.56
N HIS A 5 -15.08 -4.57 11.60
CA HIS A 5 -13.64 -4.43 11.47
C HIS A 5 -12.94 -5.66 10.86
N ASN A 6 -13.54 -6.85 11.01
CA ASN A 6 -12.93 -8.08 10.54
C ASN A 6 -12.90 -8.17 9.00
N ASN A 7 -13.93 -7.64 8.33
CA ASN A 7 -14.01 -7.69 6.87
C ASN A 7 -12.91 -6.88 6.17
N LEU A 8 -12.51 -5.73 6.71
CA LEU A 8 -11.49 -4.90 6.05
C LEU A 8 -10.09 -5.51 6.19
N MET A 9 -9.75 -6.05 7.36
CA MET A 9 -8.48 -6.75 7.54
C MET A 9 -8.44 -8.04 6.73
N ALA A 10 -9.55 -8.78 6.67
CA ALA A 10 -9.69 -9.95 5.80
C ALA A 10 -9.51 -9.57 4.32
N MET A 11 -10.15 -8.49 3.84
CA MET A 11 -9.93 -7.98 2.47
C MET A 11 -8.46 -7.68 2.25
N ARG A 12 -7.81 -6.91 3.12
CA ARG A 12 -6.38 -6.58 2.95
C ARG A 12 -5.50 -7.83 2.84
N GLN A 13 -5.76 -8.83 3.67
CA GLN A 13 -5.03 -10.09 3.66
C GLN A 13 -5.34 -10.90 2.40
N SER A 14 -6.61 -11.00 1.99
CA SER A 14 -7.02 -11.69 0.77
C SER A 14 -6.37 -11.07 -0.46
N TYR A 15 -6.42 -9.74 -0.62
CA TYR A 15 -5.73 -9.04 -1.70
C TYR A 15 -4.24 -9.35 -1.73
N TRP A 16 -3.58 -9.25 -0.57
CA TRP A 16 -2.14 -9.40 -0.52
C TRP A 16 -1.71 -10.86 -0.73
N ASN A 17 -2.50 -11.82 -0.27
CA ASN A 17 -2.27 -13.25 -0.48
C ASN A 17 -2.69 -13.72 -1.88
N ASP A 18 -3.47 -12.92 -2.62
CA ASP A 18 -3.80 -13.22 -4.01
C ASP A 18 -2.56 -12.99 -4.88
N ASN A 19 -1.93 -14.11 -5.24
CA ASN A 19 -0.81 -14.17 -6.18
C ASN A 19 -1.20 -14.82 -7.51
N HIS A 20 -2.50 -15.08 -7.72
CA HIS A 20 -3.00 -15.76 -8.92
C HIS A 20 -3.51 -14.77 -9.96
N SER A 21 -3.92 -13.58 -9.55
CA SER A 21 -4.37 -12.54 -10.47
C SER A 21 -3.18 -11.71 -10.99
N ASP A 22 -2.95 -11.72 -12.31
CA ASP A 22 -1.98 -10.85 -12.97
C ASP A 22 -2.20 -9.37 -12.65
N ALA A 23 -3.47 -8.96 -12.51
CA ALA A 23 -3.82 -7.59 -12.13
C ALA A 23 -3.25 -7.21 -10.75
N VAL A 24 -3.40 -8.10 -9.76
CA VAL A 24 -2.90 -7.86 -8.38
C VAL A 24 -1.37 -7.81 -8.36
N LEU A 25 -0.69 -8.61 -9.19
CA LEU A 25 0.77 -8.55 -9.32
C LEU A 25 1.23 -7.21 -9.90
N ILE A 26 0.57 -6.71 -10.94
CA ILE A 26 0.87 -5.39 -11.53
C ILE A 26 0.60 -4.29 -10.50
N GLU A 27 -0.49 -4.38 -9.75
CA GLU A 27 -0.81 -3.41 -8.70
C GLU A 27 0.22 -3.43 -7.55
N LYS A 28 0.70 -4.61 -7.15
CA LYS A 28 1.80 -4.75 -6.16
C LYS A 28 3.08 -4.05 -6.65
N GLN A 29 3.43 -4.22 -7.93
CA GLN A 29 4.57 -3.51 -8.53
C GLN A 29 4.34 -2.00 -8.57
N PHE A 30 3.13 -1.55 -8.89
CA PHE A 30 2.77 -0.14 -8.87
C PHE A 30 2.98 0.48 -7.48
N PHE A 31 2.61 -0.22 -6.41
CA PHE A 31 2.88 0.24 -5.04
C PHE A 31 4.38 0.35 -4.72
N GLN A 32 5.22 -0.51 -5.28
CA GLN A 32 6.68 -0.37 -5.12
C GLN A 32 7.21 0.83 -5.89
N GLN A 33 6.81 0.97 -7.16
CA GLN A 33 7.25 2.08 -8.01
C GLN A 33 6.87 3.42 -7.40
N ILE A 34 5.63 3.57 -6.94
CA ILE A 34 5.17 4.85 -6.39
C ILE A 34 5.91 5.25 -5.11
N LEU A 35 6.35 4.27 -4.30
CA LEU A 35 7.18 4.52 -3.13
C LEU A 35 8.57 5.03 -3.49
N ILE A 36 9.16 4.48 -4.56
CA ILE A 36 10.47 4.89 -5.09
C ILE A 36 10.35 6.27 -5.73
N GLU A 37 9.36 6.48 -6.59
CA GLU A 37 9.12 7.76 -7.28
C GLU A 37 8.87 8.91 -6.30
N ASN A 38 8.16 8.65 -5.21
CA ASN A 38 7.93 9.66 -4.18
C ASN A 38 9.14 9.85 -3.24
N GLY A 39 10.21 9.07 -3.41
CA GLY A 39 11.43 9.14 -2.58
C GLY A 39 11.17 8.71 -1.13
N ILE A 40 10.22 7.80 -0.90
CA ILE A 40 9.94 7.24 0.43
C ILE A 40 11.00 6.18 0.78
N PHE A 41 11.33 5.34 -0.19
CA PHE A 41 12.35 4.29 -0.10
C PHE A 41 13.25 4.36 -1.34
N GLU A 42 14.56 4.25 -1.16
CA GLU A 42 15.50 4.17 -2.31
C GLU A 42 15.32 2.87 -3.11
N ASN A 43 14.93 1.79 -2.42
CA ASN A 43 14.65 0.50 -3.04
C ASN A 43 13.44 -0.12 -2.34
N ALA A 44 12.24 0.08 -2.89
CA ALA A 44 11.00 -0.42 -2.29
C ALA A 44 10.87 -1.93 -2.52
N SER A 45 10.87 -2.70 -1.44
CA SER A 45 10.61 -4.14 -1.47
C SER A 45 9.10 -4.44 -1.47
N LEU A 46 8.72 -5.70 -1.72
CA LEU A 46 7.32 -6.12 -1.62
C LEU A 46 6.76 -5.89 -0.21
N ASP A 47 7.60 -6.00 0.82
CA ASP A 47 7.20 -5.74 2.19
C ASP A 47 6.89 -4.25 2.42
N ASP A 48 7.59 -3.34 1.76
CA ASP A 48 7.33 -1.89 1.85
C ASP A 48 6.03 -1.51 1.13
N ALA A 49 5.80 -2.11 -0.05
CA ALA A 49 4.51 -2.00 -0.73
C ALA A 49 3.36 -2.57 0.12
N LYS A 50 3.58 -3.70 0.80
CA LYS A 50 2.62 -4.26 1.76
C LYS A 50 2.34 -3.27 2.87
N TYR A 51 3.38 -2.70 3.46
CA TYR A 51 3.24 -1.74 4.54
C TYR A 51 2.43 -0.52 4.10
N LEU A 52 2.73 0.06 2.95
CA LEU A 52 1.94 1.15 2.36
C LEU A 52 0.48 0.74 2.24
N PHE A 53 0.22 -0.40 1.62
CA PHE A 53 -1.13 -0.92 1.40
C PHE A 53 -1.92 -1.10 2.70
N PHE A 54 -1.30 -1.66 3.75
CA PHE A 54 -1.93 -1.80 5.06
C PHE A 54 -2.10 -0.46 5.81
N SER A 55 -1.30 0.54 5.45
CA SER A 55 -1.41 1.91 5.98
C SER A 55 -2.48 2.74 5.26
N LEU A 56 -2.90 2.35 4.04
CA LEU A 56 -3.92 3.07 3.28
C LEU A 56 -5.25 3.13 4.05
N PRO A 57 -5.94 4.28 4.07
CA PRO A 57 -7.25 4.40 4.67
C PRO A 57 -8.27 3.49 3.97
N SER A 58 -9.27 3.03 4.74
CA SER A 58 -10.29 2.08 4.29
C SER A 58 -11.01 2.50 3.01
N VAL A 59 -11.23 3.81 2.83
CA VAL A 59 -11.85 4.38 1.62
C VAL A 59 -11.08 4.03 0.34
N ILE A 60 -9.75 4.00 0.40
CA ILE A 60 -8.89 3.67 -0.74
C ILE A 60 -8.95 2.17 -1.01
N ILE A 61 -8.90 1.36 0.03
CA ILE A 61 -9.02 -0.11 -0.08
C ILE A 61 -10.35 -0.49 -0.73
N VAL A 62 -11.46 0.04 -0.24
CA VAL A 62 -12.80 -0.26 -0.78
C VAL A 62 -12.93 0.22 -2.24
N LYS A 63 -12.40 1.40 -2.58
CA LYS A 63 -12.42 1.89 -3.95
C LYS A 63 -11.53 1.09 -4.89
N GLY A 64 -10.32 0.75 -4.46
CA GLY A 64 -9.39 -0.10 -5.21
C GLY A 64 -9.95 -1.49 -5.44
N TYR A 65 -10.66 -2.06 -4.46
CA TYR A 65 -11.37 -3.32 -4.65
C TYR A 65 -12.52 -3.24 -5.66
N ALA A 66 -13.20 -2.10 -5.74
CA ALA A 66 -14.33 -1.93 -6.64
C ALA A 66 -13.92 -1.56 -8.08
N HIS A 67 -12.83 -0.80 -8.26
CA HIS A 67 -12.44 -0.21 -9.55
C HIS A 67 -11.01 -0.58 -10.00
N GLY A 68 -10.21 -1.20 -9.14
CA GLY A 68 -8.76 -1.40 -9.32
C GLY A 68 -7.94 -0.29 -8.65
N PHE A 69 -6.78 -0.66 -8.11
CA PHE A 69 -5.80 0.27 -7.54
C PHE A 69 -5.04 1.06 -8.60
N LEU A 70 -5.04 0.58 -9.85
CA LEU A 70 -4.51 1.32 -11.00
C LEU A 70 -5.46 2.39 -11.54
N HIS A 71 -6.71 2.43 -11.10
CA HIS A 71 -7.69 3.42 -11.55
C HIS A 71 -7.25 4.83 -11.14
N ASP A 72 -7.35 5.82 -12.03
CA ASP A 72 -6.83 7.18 -11.81
C ASP A 72 -7.32 7.81 -10.50
N SER A 73 -8.60 7.68 -10.18
CA SER A 73 -9.13 8.19 -8.91
C SER A 73 -8.51 7.54 -7.68
N VAL A 74 -8.19 6.25 -7.73
CA VAL A 74 -7.56 5.53 -6.61
C VAL A 74 -6.08 5.87 -6.54
N LYS A 75 -5.39 5.93 -7.68
CA LYS A 75 -4.01 6.42 -7.78
C LYS A 75 -3.84 7.79 -7.16
N LEU A 76 -4.72 8.74 -7.50
CA LEU A 76 -4.69 10.09 -6.93
C LEU A 76 -4.88 10.09 -5.41
N MET A 77 -5.76 9.23 -4.88
CA MET A 77 -5.92 9.10 -3.43
C MET A 77 -4.69 8.50 -2.76
N ILE A 78 -4.06 7.49 -3.37
CA ILE A 78 -2.82 6.88 -2.87
C ILE A 78 -1.69 7.92 -2.88
N LEU A 79 -1.50 8.64 -3.99
CA LEU A 79 -0.52 9.71 -4.11
C LEU A 79 -0.72 10.78 -3.04
N LYS A 80 -1.97 11.25 -2.89
CA LYS A 80 -2.30 12.26 -1.88
C LYS A 80 -2.00 11.76 -0.47
N PHE A 81 -2.33 10.50 -0.16
CA PHE A 81 -2.00 9.88 1.12
C PHE A 81 -0.49 9.80 1.34
N ILE A 82 0.28 9.36 0.33
CA ILE A 82 1.75 9.27 0.40
C ILE A 82 2.36 10.64 0.62
N GLN A 83 1.91 11.68 -0.08
CA GLN A 83 2.42 13.04 0.07
C GLN A 83 2.13 13.60 1.46
N ASP A 84 0.89 13.45 1.93
CA ASP A 84 0.46 13.90 3.25
C ASP A 84 1.20 13.16 4.39
N ASN A 85 1.45 11.87 4.21
CA ASN A 85 2.06 11.00 5.21
C ASN A 85 3.55 10.72 4.91
N LYS A 86 4.17 11.48 4.00
CA LYS A 86 5.53 11.23 3.49
C LYS A 86 6.54 11.15 4.63
N ALA A 87 6.52 12.13 5.52
CA ALA A 87 7.44 12.19 6.66
C ALA A 87 7.27 10.98 7.61
N GLN A 88 6.03 10.50 7.80
CA GLN A 88 5.76 9.33 8.64
C GLN A 88 6.23 8.03 7.99
N LEU A 89 6.00 7.89 6.68
CA LEU A 89 6.46 6.74 5.91
C LEU A 89 8.00 6.69 5.85
N MET A 90 8.66 7.84 5.64
CA MET A 90 10.12 7.97 5.63
C MET A 90 10.76 7.68 6.99
N LYS A 91 10.20 8.18 8.10
CA LYS A 91 10.72 7.87 9.45
C LYS A 91 10.77 6.36 9.71
N LYS A 92 9.77 5.63 9.26
CA LYS A 92 9.74 4.17 9.40
C LYS A 92 10.72 3.47 8.45
N ALA A 93 10.94 4.03 7.26
CA ALA A 93 12.00 3.61 6.36
C ALA A 93 13.39 3.75 7.02
N GLU A 94 13.67 4.89 7.64
CA GLU A 94 14.89 5.11 8.42
C GLU A 94 15.03 4.12 9.58
N THR A 95 13.93 3.78 10.25
CA THR A 95 13.96 2.78 11.33
C THR A 95 14.34 1.38 10.81
N LYS A 96 13.93 1.02 9.58
CA LYS A 96 14.32 -0.22 8.91
C LYS A 96 15.80 -0.23 8.51
N VAL A 97 16.35 0.92 8.09
CA VAL A 97 17.77 1.07 7.76
C VAL A 97 18.64 0.95 9.03
N GLN A 98 18.19 1.51 10.15
CA GLN A 98 18.91 1.41 11.43
C GLN A 98 18.93 0.00 12.04
N TYR A 99 17.97 -0.87 11.68
CA TYR A 99 17.92 -2.25 12.17
C TYR A 99 18.81 -3.23 11.39
N ARG A 100 19.52 -2.75 10.35
CA ARG A 100 20.63 -3.49 9.73
C ARG A 100 21.94 -3.14 10.45
N MET A 101 22.07 -3.58 11.70
CA MET A 101 23.36 -3.68 12.40
C MET A 101 23.52 -5.08 12.97
#